data_AF-A0A9P5ABP3-F1
#
_entry.id   AF-A0A9P5ABP3-F1
#
_cell.length_a   1.000
_cell.length_b   1.000
_cell.length_c   1.000
_cell.angle_alpha   90.00
_cell.angle_beta   90.00
_cell.angle_gamma   90.00
#
_symmetry.space_group_name_H-M   'P 1'
#
loop_
_entity.id
_entity.type
_entity.pdbx_description
1 polymer ?
#
loop_
_entity_poly.entity_id
_entity_poly.type
_entity_poly.pdbx_seq_one_letter_code
_entity_poly.pdbx_strand_id
1 'polypeptide(L)'
;MLKIIHHMSGVSYQKSVMFHMLTLARSYHDSIERVCCTRWAMQVSEIIKLPNWITGVLREICIFELIKSTWHQGFNRYAWVVAYDLKDGNFSYHDPEWRRLGNVFSIAAKLILHHPEDSRFWIKSMPVLVEGCYHIMEKCVARDDHETDLGLGNKELKKSCYYAFVMVMEVARAKFSDEQASERRKLLERGLEARAKKRGTEVPGRGGEKRKNGGVDGDGDGGEGNGKKQKMSAA
;
A
#
# COMPACT_ATOMS: atom_id res chain seq x y z
N MET A 1 -3.13 -15.11 3.00
CA MET A 1 -3.74 -14.22 4.01
C MET A 1 -5.13 -13.72 3.64
N LEU A 2 -5.35 -13.06 2.50
CA LEU A 2 -6.67 -12.49 2.15
C LEU A 2 -7.84 -13.48 2.09
N LYS A 3 -7.61 -14.68 1.53
CA LYS A 3 -8.61 -15.76 1.54
C LYS A 3 -9.00 -16.20 2.96
N ILE A 4 -8.05 -16.17 3.89
CA ILE A 4 -8.26 -16.56 5.30
C ILE A 4 -9.10 -15.49 6.00
N ILE A 5 -8.81 -14.21 5.76
CA ILE A 5 -9.58 -13.10 6.35
C ILE A 5 -11.01 -13.08 5.81
N HIS A 6 -11.18 -13.14 4.48
CA HIS A 6 -12.52 -13.13 3.87
C HIS A 6 -13.40 -14.30 4.34
N HIS A 7 -12.80 -15.46 4.62
CA HIS A 7 -13.53 -16.60 5.19
C HIS A 7 -13.92 -16.41 6.66
N MET A 8 -13.19 -15.59 7.42
CA MET A 8 -13.42 -15.39 8.86
C MET A 8 -14.20 -14.11 9.19
N SER A 9 -14.37 -13.20 8.23
CA SER A 9 -15.21 -11.99 8.35
C SER A 9 -16.53 -12.08 7.59
N GLY A 10 -17.02 -13.30 7.34
CA GLY A 10 -18.34 -13.54 6.75
C GLY A 10 -19.47 -12.88 7.54
N VAL A 11 -20.55 -12.51 6.83
CA VAL A 11 -21.72 -11.76 7.34
C VAL A 11 -22.47 -12.49 8.47
N SER A 12 -22.09 -13.73 8.80
CA SER A 12 -22.68 -14.57 9.82
C SER A 12 -22.10 -14.43 11.23
N TYR A 13 -21.02 -13.66 11.43
CA TYR A 13 -20.39 -13.53 12.75
C TYR A 13 -21.00 -12.37 13.57
N GLN A 14 -21.67 -12.69 14.68
CA GLN A 14 -22.26 -11.73 15.63
C GLN A 14 -21.24 -11.01 16.53
N LYS A 15 -19.98 -11.43 16.55
CA LYS A 15 -18.91 -10.83 17.37
C LYS A 15 -17.82 -10.25 16.48
N SER A 16 -17.24 -9.12 16.92
CA SER A 16 -16.09 -8.53 16.25
C SER A 16 -14.90 -9.49 16.28
N VAL A 17 -14.29 -9.71 15.12
CA VAL A 17 -13.07 -10.52 15.00
C VAL A 17 -11.87 -9.59 15.17
N MET A 18 -11.02 -9.88 16.15
CA MET A 18 -9.75 -9.16 16.36
C MET A 18 -8.61 -9.95 15.72
N PHE A 19 -7.84 -9.28 14.85
CA PHE A 19 -6.66 -9.87 14.22
C PHE A 19 -5.40 -9.36 14.93
N HIS A 20 -4.58 -10.30 15.44
CA HIS A 20 -3.24 -9.98 15.91
C HIS A 20 -2.23 -10.44 14.87
N MET A 21 -1.49 -9.49 14.31
CA MET A 21 -0.36 -9.77 13.42
C MET A 21 0.93 -9.68 14.22
N LEU A 22 1.59 -10.83 14.41
CA LEU A 22 2.91 -10.89 15.03
C LEU A 22 3.96 -10.79 13.93
N THR A 23 4.79 -9.75 13.96
CA THR A 23 5.90 -9.55 13.03
C THR A 23 7.22 -9.45 13.78
N LEU A 24 8.27 -10.02 13.20
CA LEU A 24 9.63 -9.87 13.72
C LEU A 24 10.26 -8.62 13.10
N ALA A 25 10.54 -7.62 13.93
CA ALA A 25 11.18 -6.39 13.50
C ALA A 25 12.62 -6.63 13.02
N ARG A 26 13.07 -5.82 12.05
CA ARG A 26 14.40 -5.87 11.43
C ARG A 26 14.68 -7.23 10.79
N SER A 27 13.69 -7.75 10.09
CA SER A 27 13.79 -9.06 9.43
C SER A 27 13.17 -9.03 8.03
N TYR A 28 13.31 -10.13 7.30
CA TYR A 28 12.65 -10.33 6.01
C TYR A 28 11.12 -10.08 6.08
N HIS A 29 10.50 -10.26 7.27
CA HIS A 29 9.09 -10.01 7.47
C HIS A 29 8.69 -8.53 7.25
N ASP A 30 9.60 -7.57 7.44
CA ASP A 30 9.31 -6.16 7.15
C ASP A 30 9.11 -5.92 5.64
N SER A 31 9.95 -6.57 4.82
CA SER A 31 9.81 -6.55 3.36
C SER A 31 8.53 -7.24 2.91
N ILE A 32 8.20 -8.40 3.51
CA ILE A 32 6.94 -9.09 3.25
C ILE A 32 5.76 -8.18 3.60
N GLU A 33 5.75 -7.55 4.77
CA GLU A 33 4.67 -6.66 5.21
C GLU A 33 4.48 -5.51 4.21
N ARG A 34 5.57 -4.83 3.79
CA ARG A 34 5.50 -3.78 2.77
C ARG A 34 4.88 -4.28 1.46
N VAL A 35 5.34 -5.43 0.95
CA VAL A 35 4.83 -6.01 -0.30
C VAL A 35 3.36 -6.40 -0.16
N CYS A 36 2.97 -7.01 0.97
CA CYS A 36 1.59 -7.38 1.27
C CYS A 36 0.68 -6.16 1.36
N CYS A 37 1.06 -5.11 2.10
CA CYS A 37 0.30 -3.87 2.18
C CYS A 37 0.18 -3.20 0.81
N THR A 38 1.23 -3.21 -0.01
CA THR A 38 1.19 -2.63 -1.37
C THR A 38 0.23 -3.37 -2.28
N ARG A 39 0.31 -4.70 -2.33
CA ARG A 39 -0.63 -5.52 -3.12
C ARG A 39 -2.06 -5.37 -2.63
N TRP A 40 -2.24 -5.30 -1.32
CA TRP A 40 -3.56 -5.14 -0.77
C TRP A 40 -4.13 -3.74 -1.03
N ALA A 41 -3.31 -2.70 -0.98
CA ALA A 41 -3.71 -1.35 -1.37
C ALA A 41 -4.18 -1.30 -2.83
N MET A 42 -3.52 -2.03 -3.73
CA MET A 42 -3.96 -2.16 -5.12
C MET A 42 -5.34 -2.81 -5.24
N GLN A 43 -5.60 -3.91 -4.53
CA GLN A 43 -6.90 -4.58 -4.55
C GLN A 43 -7.99 -3.76 -3.88
N VAL A 44 -7.70 -3.17 -2.71
CA VAL A 44 -8.61 -2.26 -2.01
C VAL A 44 -8.97 -1.08 -2.91
N SER A 45 -8.01 -0.56 -3.68
CA SER A 45 -8.22 0.53 -4.62
C SER A 45 -9.29 0.25 -5.67
N GLU A 46 -9.53 -1.01 -6.05
CA GLU A 46 -10.54 -1.37 -7.05
C GLU A 46 -11.94 -1.49 -6.45
N ILE A 47 -12.03 -1.96 -5.20
CA ILE A 47 -13.31 -2.22 -4.53
C ILE A 47 -13.82 -1.00 -3.74
N ILE A 48 -12.94 -0.10 -3.34
CA ILE A 48 -13.30 1.00 -2.45
C ILE A 48 -13.91 2.19 -3.21
N LYS A 49 -15.07 2.64 -2.72
CA LYS A 49 -15.78 3.82 -3.21
C LYS A 49 -15.26 5.11 -2.57
N LEU A 50 -14.01 5.45 -2.84
CA LEU A 50 -13.50 6.79 -2.53
C LEU A 50 -14.04 7.81 -3.55
N PRO A 51 -14.26 9.07 -3.15
CA PRO A 51 -14.62 10.14 -4.08
C PRO A 51 -13.69 10.22 -5.30
N ASN A 52 -14.26 10.48 -6.48
CA ASN A 52 -13.53 10.46 -7.75
C ASN A 52 -12.35 11.43 -7.83
N TRP A 53 -12.32 12.46 -6.98
CA TRP A 53 -11.20 13.40 -6.91
C TRP A 53 -10.00 12.88 -6.12
N ILE A 54 -10.18 11.83 -5.30
CA ILE A 54 -9.10 11.16 -4.55
C ILE A 54 -8.42 10.15 -5.48
N THR A 55 -7.41 10.64 -6.20
CA THR A 55 -6.63 9.90 -7.20
C THR A 55 -5.14 9.95 -6.88
N GLY A 56 -4.32 9.23 -7.66
CA GLY A 56 -2.86 9.29 -7.54
C GLY A 56 -2.36 9.02 -6.11
N VAL A 57 -1.49 9.90 -5.63
CA VAL A 57 -0.91 9.81 -4.28
C VAL A 57 -1.91 10.04 -3.16
N LEU A 58 -2.92 10.90 -3.37
CA LEU A 58 -4.00 11.10 -2.38
C LEU A 58 -4.69 9.76 -2.10
N ARG A 59 -4.96 9.01 -3.17
CA ARG A 59 -5.59 7.70 -3.07
C ARG A 59 -4.72 6.69 -2.35
N GLU A 60 -3.44 6.61 -2.67
CA GLU A 60 -2.53 5.68 -1.97
C GLU A 60 -2.45 6.02 -0.48
N ILE A 61 -2.26 7.29 -0.11
CA ILE A 61 -2.23 7.73 1.30
C ILE A 61 -3.50 7.31 2.05
N CYS A 62 -4.68 7.58 1.48
CA CYS A 62 -5.97 7.25 2.10
C CYS A 62 -6.19 5.73 2.22
N ILE A 63 -5.83 4.95 1.20
CA ILE A 63 -5.99 3.49 1.24
C ILE A 63 -5.07 2.88 2.28
N PHE A 64 -3.81 3.33 2.36
CA PHE A 64 -2.91 2.83 3.38
C PHE A 64 -3.35 3.23 4.80
N GLU A 65 -4.07 4.34 4.98
CA GLU A 65 -4.66 4.67 6.28
C GLU A 65 -5.79 3.69 6.67
N LEU A 66 -6.59 3.26 5.69
CA LEU A 66 -7.61 2.24 5.92
C LEU A 66 -6.98 0.88 6.24
N ILE A 67 -5.91 0.52 5.54
CA ILE A 67 -5.13 -0.70 5.82
C ILE A 67 -4.57 -0.65 7.23
N LYS A 68 -3.89 0.45 7.59
CA LYS A 68 -3.36 0.69 8.92
C LYS A 68 -4.45 0.55 9.99
N SER A 69 -5.60 1.16 9.78
CA SER A 69 -6.74 1.09 10.72
C SER A 69 -7.30 -0.32 10.85
N THR A 70 -7.35 -1.07 9.75
CA THR A 70 -7.90 -2.44 9.72
C THR A 70 -6.95 -3.46 10.36
N TRP A 71 -5.64 -3.25 10.25
CA TRP A 71 -4.62 -4.17 10.78
C TRP A 71 -3.98 -3.67 12.07
N HIS A 72 -4.47 -2.56 12.61
CA HIS A 72 -3.95 -1.92 13.82
C HIS A 72 -2.43 -1.67 13.74
N GLN A 73 -1.95 -1.24 12.57
CA GLN A 73 -0.54 -0.90 12.38
C GLN A 73 -0.23 0.42 13.10
N GLY A 74 0.95 0.51 13.71
CA GLY A 74 1.35 1.70 14.47
C GLY A 74 1.45 2.98 13.63
N PHE A 75 1.66 2.88 12.31
CA PHE A 75 1.69 4.03 11.42
C PHE A 75 1.34 3.64 9.98
N ASN A 76 1.07 4.64 9.14
CA ASN A 76 0.73 4.44 7.74
C ASN A 76 1.92 3.88 6.95
N ARG A 77 1.83 2.60 6.52
CA ARG A 77 2.91 1.90 5.79
C ARG A 77 3.18 2.44 4.39
N TYR A 78 2.43 3.43 3.92
CA TYR A 78 2.79 4.14 2.70
C TYR A 78 4.18 4.77 2.79
N ALA A 79 4.62 5.15 4.01
CA ALA A 79 5.99 5.62 4.25
C ALA A 79 7.05 4.60 3.83
N TRP A 80 6.85 3.31 4.03
CA TRP A 80 7.78 2.28 3.56
C TRP A 80 7.77 2.09 2.06
N VAL A 81 6.63 2.35 1.40
CA VAL A 81 6.54 2.32 -0.06
C VAL A 81 7.30 3.50 -0.66
N VAL A 82 7.06 4.69 -0.14
CA VAL A 82 7.77 5.92 -0.51
C VAL A 82 9.28 5.79 -0.26
N ALA A 83 9.69 5.28 0.90
CA ALA A 83 11.10 5.06 1.22
C ALA A 83 11.75 4.07 0.24
N TYR A 84 11.05 2.98 -0.11
CA TYR A 84 11.52 2.02 -1.10
C TYR A 84 11.72 2.68 -2.47
N ASP A 85 10.76 3.47 -2.94
CA ASP A 85 10.84 4.16 -4.24
C ASP A 85 11.99 5.19 -4.29
N LEU A 86 12.25 5.88 -3.18
CA LEU A 86 13.28 6.93 -3.10
C LEU A 86 14.69 6.40 -2.87
N LYS A 87 14.82 5.28 -2.15
CA LYS A 87 16.12 4.70 -1.74
C LYS A 87 16.47 3.42 -2.49
N ASP A 88 15.68 3.06 -3.50
CA ASP A 88 15.81 1.82 -4.27
C ASP A 88 15.91 0.58 -3.36
N GLY A 89 15.03 0.52 -2.36
CA GLY A 89 15.01 -0.54 -1.36
C GLY A 89 16.13 -0.51 -0.32
N ASN A 90 17.12 0.37 -0.44
CA ASN A 90 18.21 0.52 0.53
C ASN A 90 17.83 1.47 1.68
N PHE A 91 16.91 1.03 2.54
CA PHE A 91 16.49 1.79 3.74
C PHE A 91 16.17 0.86 4.92
N SER A 92 16.24 1.42 6.14
CA SER A 92 15.84 0.70 7.37
C SER A 92 14.36 0.90 7.65
N TYR A 93 13.57 -0.17 7.63
CA TYR A 93 12.12 -0.12 7.88
C TYR A 93 11.73 0.51 9.23
N HIS A 94 12.57 0.33 10.24
CA HIS A 94 12.30 0.80 11.61
C HIS A 94 13.02 2.11 11.95
N ASP A 95 13.54 2.83 10.94
CA ASP A 95 14.04 4.18 11.13
C ASP A 95 12.92 5.10 11.65
N PRO A 96 13.13 5.87 12.73
CA PRO A 96 12.17 6.84 13.22
C PRO A 96 11.68 7.83 12.16
N GLU A 97 12.47 8.14 11.13
CA GLU A 97 12.07 8.94 9.99
C GLU A 97 10.79 8.41 9.34
N TRP A 98 10.75 7.13 8.96
CA TRP A 98 9.62 6.55 8.23
C TRP A 98 8.38 6.40 9.09
N ARG A 99 8.56 6.17 10.40
CA ARG A 99 7.45 6.18 11.35
C ARG A 99 6.81 7.56 11.41
N ARG A 100 7.61 8.61 11.56
CA ARG A 100 7.12 9.99 11.62
C ARG A 100 6.45 10.41 10.32
N LEU A 101 7.05 10.09 9.18
CA LEU A 101 6.42 10.32 7.87
C LEU A 101 5.09 9.59 7.74
N GLY A 102 5.01 8.34 8.20
CA GLY A 102 3.78 7.56 8.24
C GLY A 102 2.68 8.23 9.08
N ASN A 103 3.04 8.83 10.21
CA ASN A 103 2.09 9.57 11.03
C ASN A 103 1.60 10.84 10.32
N VAL A 104 2.49 11.57 9.64
CA VAL A 104 2.09 12.72 8.80
C VAL A 104 1.14 12.29 7.67
N PHE A 105 1.38 11.14 7.03
CA PHE A 105 0.44 10.58 6.05
C PHE A 105 -0.90 10.23 6.68
N SER A 106 -0.94 9.71 7.91
CA SER A 106 -2.20 9.48 8.62
C SER A 106 -2.96 10.77 8.88
N ILE A 107 -2.28 11.85 9.28
CA ILE A 107 -2.90 13.16 9.46
C ILE A 107 -3.47 13.66 8.12
N ALA A 108 -2.68 13.60 7.05
CA ALA A 108 -3.13 13.97 5.71
C ALA A 108 -4.36 13.16 5.29
N ALA A 109 -4.33 11.84 5.45
CA ALA A 109 -5.44 10.95 5.11
C ALA A 109 -6.73 11.33 5.86
N LYS A 110 -6.65 11.57 7.16
CA LYS A 110 -7.80 12.00 7.97
C LYS A 110 -8.36 13.33 7.47
N LEU A 111 -7.50 14.31 7.18
CA LEU A 111 -7.94 15.61 6.65
C LEU A 111 -8.60 15.46 5.27
N ILE A 112 -8.02 14.65 4.38
CA ILE A 112 -8.56 14.39 3.04
C ILE A 112 -9.93 13.70 3.13
N LEU A 113 -10.08 12.70 4.00
CA LEU A 113 -11.29 11.87 4.09
C LEU A 113 -12.44 12.56 4.84
N HIS A 114 -12.14 13.38 5.85
CA HIS A 114 -13.16 14.00 6.69
C HIS A 114 -13.50 15.45 6.31
N HIS A 115 -12.74 16.06 5.41
CA HIS A 115 -12.97 17.44 4.95
C HIS A 115 -13.00 17.57 3.42
N PRO A 116 -13.98 16.95 2.74
CA PRO A 116 -14.09 16.98 1.27
C PRO A 116 -14.26 18.40 0.70
N GLU A 117 -14.69 19.36 1.50
CA GLU A 117 -14.75 20.79 1.14
C GLU A 117 -13.38 21.35 0.72
N ASP A 118 -12.28 20.77 1.22
CA ASP A 118 -10.91 21.18 0.93
C ASP A 118 -10.32 20.47 -0.31
N SER A 119 -11.13 19.72 -1.06
CA SER A 119 -10.69 18.90 -2.20
C SER A 119 -9.84 19.68 -3.22
N ARG A 120 -10.19 20.92 -3.55
CA ARG A 120 -9.42 21.75 -4.49
C ARG A 120 -7.98 21.98 -4.03
N PHE A 121 -7.78 22.20 -2.74
CA PHE A 121 -6.44 22.36 -2.16
C PHE A 121 -5.64 21.07 -2.31
N TRP A 122 -6.23 19.92 -1.97
CA TRP A 122 -5.55 18.63 -2.05
C TRP A 122 -5.20 18.23 -3.49
N ILE A 123 -6.12 18.41 -4.43
CA ILE A 123 -5.88 18.16 -5.86
C ILE A 123 -4.72 19.02 -6.37
N LYS A 124 -4.73 20.33 -6.05
CA LYS A 124 -3.65 21.26 -6.46
C LYS A 124 -2.32 20.94 -5.80
N SER A 125 -2.34 20.36 -4.60
CA SER A 125 -1.13 20.01 -3.82
C SER A 125 -0.56 18.63 -4.19
N MET A 126 -1.32 17.81 -4.93
CA MET A 126 -0.96 16.43 -5.24
C MET A 126 0.46 16.25 -5.80
N PRO A 127 0.98 17.08 -6.74
CA PRO A 127 2.34 16.90 -7.28
C PRO A 127 3.46 17.11 -6.26
N VAL A 128 3.20 17.82 -5.17
CA VAL A 128 4.17 18.15 -4.11
C VAL A 128 3.83 17.49 -2.78
N LEU A 129 2.79 16.67 -2.73
CA LEU A 129 2.22 16.20 -1.45
C LEU A 129 3.23 15.41 -0.62
N VAL A 130 3.92 14.44 -1.22
CA VAL A 130 4.91 13.62 -0.50
C VAL A 130 6.03 14.49 0.06
N GLU A 131 6.56 15.39 -0.76
CA GLU A 131 7.61 16.32 -0.36
C GLU A 131 7.15 17.29 0.73
N GLY A 132 5.94 17.82 0.60
CA GLY A 132 5.35 18.65 1.64
C GLY A 132 5.17 17.88 2.95
N CYS A 133 4.82 16.59 2.90
CA CYS A 133 4.78 15.74 4.09
C CYS A 133 6.17 15.56 4.73
N TYR A 134 7.25 15.44 3.95
CA TYR A 134 8.62 15.44 4.49
C TYR A 134 8.93 16.76 5.21
N HIS A 135 8.61 17.89 4.61
CA HIS A 135 8.85 19.18 5.25
C HIS A 135 8.00 19.41 6.49
N ILE A 136 6.77 18.89 6.54
CA ILE A 136 5.95 18.90 7.76
C ILE A 136 6.62 18.02 8.82
N MET A 137 7.04 16.80 8.46
CA MET A 137 7.76 15.91 9.36
C MET A 137 9.01 16.58 9.95
N GLU A 138 9.81 17.28 9.13
CA GLU A 138 11.03 18.00 9.56
C GLU A 138 10.75 19.26 10.38
N LYS A 139 9.65 19.98 10.12
CA LYS A 139 9.31 21.22 10.84
C LYS A 139 8.52 20.98 12.11
N CYS A 140 7.76 19.88 12.18
CA CYS A 140 7.02 19.48 13.38
C CYS A 140 7.89 18.75 14.41
N VAL A 141 9.22 18.75 14.24
CA VAL A 141 10.25 18.10 15.09
C VAL A 141 10.25 18.51 16.57
N ALA A 142 9.40 19.44 17.00
CA ALA A 142 9.29 19.82 18.42
C ALA A 142 8.23 19.04 19.23
N ARG A 143 7.44 18.16 18.61
CA ARG A 143 6.49 17.30 19.32
C ARG A 143 6.85 15.84 19.08
N ASP A 144 7.51 15.22 20.05
CA ASP A 144 7.83 13.78 20.07
C ASP A 144 6.59 12.85 20.01
N ASP A 145 5.39 13.41 19.83
CA ASP A 145 4.14 12.68 19.90
C ASP A 145 3.16 13.09 18.79
N HIS A 146 3.40 12.58 17.57
CA HIS A 146 2.36 12.58 16.53
C HIS A 146 1.22 11.58 16.86
N GLU A 147 1.38 10.70 17.86
CA GLU A 147 0.30 9.82 18.31
C GLU A 147 -0.77 10.61 19.09
N THR A 148 -0.40 11.66 19.85
CA THR A 148 -1.39 12.57 20.49
C THR A 148 -2.25 13.26 19.44
N ASP A 149 -1.64 13.80 18.38
CA ASP A 149 -2.38 14.48 17.32
C ASP A 149 -3.31 13.51 16.58
N LEU A 150 -2.90 12.24 16.40
CA LEU A 150 -3.75 11.20 15.83
C LEU A 150 -4.90 10.78 16.76
N GLY A 151 -4.81 11.07 18.06
CA GLY A 151 -5.90 10.90 19.03
C GLY A 151 -6.93 12.04 19.02
N LEU A 152 -6.63 13.16 18.35
CA LEU A 152 -7.56 14.29 18.25
C LEU A 152 -8.79 13.95 17.39
N GLY A 153 -9.92 14.57 17.75
CA GLY A 153 -11.11 14.58 16.90
C GLY A 153 -10.84 15.29 15.57
N ASN A 154 -11.63 14.97 14.54
CA ASN A 154 -11.41 15.49 13.18
C ASN A 154 -11.39 17.03 13.12
N LYS A 155 -12.24 17.70 13.92
CA LYS A 155 -12.32 19.16 13.97
C LYS A 155 -11.06 19.77 14.60
N GLU A 156 -10.60 19.19 15.71
CA GLU A 156 -9.39 19.62 16.41
C GLU A 156 -8.14 19.37 15.54
N LEU A 157 -8.10 18.25 14.83
CA LEU A 157 -7.03 17.92 13.90
C LEU A 157 -6.98 18.94 12.74
N LYS A 158 -8.13 19.29 12.16
CA LYS A 158 -8.20 20.33 11.13
C LYS A 158 -7.71 21.68 11.65
N LYS A 159 -8.16 22.10 12.83
CA LYS A 159 -7.71 23.36 13.44
C LYS A 159 -6.20 23.38 13.69
N SER A 160 -5.63 22.26 14.09
CA SER A 160 -4.23 22.17 14.54
C SER A 160 -3.25 21.95 13.38
N CYS A 161 -3.60 21.12 12.40
CA CYS A 161 -2.65 20.64 11.41
C CYS A 161 -2.91 21.19 9.99
N TYR A 162 -4.15 21.54 9.63
CA TYR A 162 -4.48 21.92 8.25
C TYR A 162 -3.66 23.12 7.75
N TYR A 163 -3.49 24.14 8.60
CA TYR A 163 -2.72 25.32 8.24
C TYR A 163 -1.24 25.01 7.95
N ALA A 164 -0.65 24.04 8.66
CA ALA A 164 0.72 23.60 8.39
C ALA A 164 0.83 22.98 7.00
N PHE A 165 -0.16 22.17 6.59
CA PHE A 165 -0.23 21.66 5.22
C PHE A 165 -0.37 22.78 4.20
N VAL A 166 -1.26 23.74 4.41
CA VAL A 166 -1.45 24.86 3.47
C VAL A 166 -0.13 25.61 3.24
N MET A 167 0.52 26.04 4.33
CA MET A 167 1.77 26.81 4.27
C MET A 167 2.90 26.02 3.61
N VAL A 168 3.10 24.77 3.99
CA VAL A 168 4.19 23.95 3.44
C VAL A 168 3.96 23.64 1.97
N MET A 169 2.72 23.33 1.56
CA MET A 169 2.42 23.05 0.15
C MET A 169 2.56 24.29 -0.75
N GLU A 170 2.30 25.49 -0.23
CA GLU A 170 2.58 26.73 -0.95
C GLU A 170 4.07 26.94 -1.19
N VAL A 171 4.89 26.74 -0.16
CA VAL A 171 6.34 26.85 -0.28
C VAL A 171 6.90 25.77 -1.22
N ALA A 172 6.44 24.53 -1.11
CA ALA A 172 6.87 23.44 -1.98
C ALA A 172 6.51 23.71 -3.45
N ARG A 173 5.34 24.29 -3.72
CA ARG A 173 4.95 24.73 -5.07
C ARG A 173 5.81 25.88 -5.58
N ALA A 174 6.14 26.86 -4.73
CA ALA A 174 7.01 27.96 -5.14
C ALA A 174 8.42 27.48 -5.52
N LYS A 175 8.87 26.37 -4.93
CA LYS A 175 10.16 25.72 -5.21
C LYS A 175 10.04 24.54 -6.18
N PHE A 176 8.96 24.45 -6.96
CA PHE A 176 8.72 23.29 -7.82
C PHE A 176 9.78 23.09 -8.91
N SER A 177 10.53 24.13 -9.29
CA SER A 177 11.62 24.02 -10.25
C SER A 177 12.95 23.58 -9.64
N ASP A 178 13.04 23.39 -8.31
CA ASP A 178 14.24 22.91 -7.65
C ASP A 178 14.62 21.51 -8.17
N GLU A 179 15.87 21.35 -8.59
CA GLU A 179 16.36 20.18 -9.34
C GLU A 179 16.38 18.92 -8.48
N GLN A 180 16.79 19.04 -7.21
CA GLN A 180 16.83 17.91 -6.28
C GLN A 180 15.41 17.46 -5.89
N ALA A 181 14.53 18.44 -5.67
CA ALA A 181 13.11 18.21 -5.46
C ALA A 181 12.45 17.56 -6.68
N SER A 182 12.88 17.94 -7.90
CA SER A 182 12.40 17.39 -9.17
C SER A 182 12.74 15.92 -9.32
N GLU A 183 13.97 15.51 -9.01
CA GLU A 183 14.36 14.11 -9.13
C GLU A 183 13.61 13.20 -8.14
N ARG A 184 13.41 13.65 -6.89
CA ARG A 184 12.57 12.93 -5.92
C ARG A 184 11.15 12.75 -6.44
N ARG A 185 10.54 13.80 -6.99
CA ARG A 185 9.18 13.72 -7.56
C ARG A 185 9.11 12.74 -8.73
N LYS A 186 10.10 12.72 -9.63
CA LYS A 186 10.15 11.74 -10.73
C LYS A 186 10.27 10.30 -10.23
N LEU A 187 11.08 10.05 -9.20
CA LEU A 187 11.17 8.71 -8.58
C LEU A 187 9.82 8.25 -8.02
N LEU A 188 9.14 9.14 -7.29
CA LEU A 188 7.82 8.86 -6.72
C LEU A 188 6.75 8.64 -7.79
N GLU A 189 6.74 9.47 -8.83
CA GLU A 189 5.83 9.35 -9.96
C GLU A 189 6.02 8.01 -10.68
N ARG A 190 7.28 7.61 -10.95
CA ARG A 190 7.59 6.29 -11.50
C ARG A 190 7.08 5.16 -10.62
N GLY A 191 7.29 5.24 -9.30
CA GLY A 191 6.79 4.24 -8.36
C GLY A 191 5.26 4.12 -8.41
N LEU A 192 4.58 5.26 -8.45
CA LEU A 192 3.13 5.36 -8.50
C LEU A 192 2.55 4.81 -9.81
N GLU A 193 3.17 5.14 -10.95
CA GLU A 193 2.84 4.59 -12.25
C GLU A 193 3.07 3.07 -12.31
N ALA A 194 4.18 2.57 -11.76
CA ALA A 194 4.47 1.15 -11.75
C ALA A 194 3.39 0.37 -10.96
N ARG A 195 2.95 0.91 -9.82
CA ARG A 195 1.83 0.34 -9.06
C ARG A 195 0.51 0.47 -9.82
N ALA A 196 0.28 1.58 -10.53
CA ALA A 196 -0.91 1.77 -11.36
C ALA A 196 -0.99 0.78 -12.53
N LYS A 197 0.12 0.53 -13.23
CA LYS A 197 0.20 -0.43 -14.34
C LYS A 197 -0.06 -1.86 -13.86
N LYS A 198 0.50 -2.24 -12.71
CA LYS A 198 0.28 -3.57 -12.13
C LYS A 198 -1.19 -3.83 -11.75
N ARG A 199 -1.98 -2.79 -11.42
CA ARG A 199 -3.43 -2.92 -11.20
C ARG A 199 -4.14 -3.40 -12.47
N GLY A 200 -3.75 -2.90 -13.65
CA GLY A 200 -4.38 -3.27 -14.93
C GLY A 200 -4.06 -4.70 -15.41
N THR A 201 -2.99 -5.32 -14.91
CA THR A 201 -2.53 -6.65 -15.34
C THR A 201 -2.95 -7.80 -14.43
N GLU A 202 -3.34 -7.53 -13.19
CA GLU A 202 -3.80 -8.57 -12.25
C GLU A 202 -5.34 -8.68 -12.25
N VAL A 203 -5.93 -9.01 -13.40
CA VAL A 203 -7.28 -9.59 -13.43
C VAL A 203 -7.13 -11.10 -13.28
N PRO A 204 -7.40 -11.73 -12.12
CA PRO A 204 -7.58 -13.17 -12.06
C PRO A 204 -8.95 -13.50 -12.67
N GLY A 205 -9.00 -13.50 -13.99
CA GLY A 205 -10.12 -14.00 -14.75
C GLY A 205 -10.25 -15.50 -14.52
N ARG A 206 -11.44 -15.91 -14.05
CA ARG A 206 -11.95 -17.27 -14.23
C ARG A 206 -11.64 -17.75 -15.64
N GLY A 207 -10.97 -18.89 -15.77
CA GLY A 207 -10.77 -19.55 -17.04
C GLY A 207 -9.83 -20.72 -16.84
N GLY A 208 -10.40 -21.92 -16.69
CA GLY A 208 -9.62 -23.14 -16.74
C GLY A 208 -9.02 -23.29 -18.14
N GLU A 209 -7.73 -22.99 -18.28
CA GLU A 209 -6.98 -23.38 -19.47
C GLU A 209 -6.50 -24.82 -19.29
N LYS A 210 -7.24 -25.72 -19.95
CA LYS A 210 -6.77 -27.05 -20.29
C LYS A 210 -5.43 -26.90 -21.01
N ARG A 211 -4.38 -27.48 -20.43
CA ARG A 211 -3.13 -27.75 -21.15
C ARG A 211 -3.44 -28.68 -22.33
N LYS A 212 -3.48 -28.12 -23.54
CA LYS A 212 -3.22 -28.85 -24.77
C LYS A 212 -1.74 -28.67 -25.09
N ASN A 213 -0.94 -29.71 -24.89
CA ASN A 213 0.26 -29.93 -25.69
C ASN A 213 0.00 -31.19 -26.53
N GLY A 214 -0.50 -31.00 -27.75
CA GLY A 214 0.12 -31.67 -28.90
C GLY A 214 1.38 -30.88 -29.25
N GLY A 215 2.41 -31.39 -29.87
CA GLY A 215 2.68 -32.66 -30.49
C GLY A 215 4.09 -32.51 -31.03
N VAL A 216 4.92 -33.54 -30.88
CA VAL A 216 6.22 -33.62 -31.55
C VAL A 216 6.27 -35.01 -32.14
N ASP A 217 5.97 -35.07 -33.44
CA ASP A 217 6.46 -36.11 -34.36
C ASP A 217 8.00 -36.03 -34.37
N GLY A 218 8.81 -37.09 -34.49
CA GLY A 218 8.59 -38.49 -34.75
C GLY A 218 9.96 -39.21 -34.66
N ASP A 219 9.98 -40.46 -35.12
CA ASP A 219 11.08 -41.45 -35.14
C ASP A 219 11.32 -42.15 -33.80
N GLY A 220 11.18 -43.46 -33.63
CA GLY A 220 11.00 -44.57 -34.55
C GLY A 220 11.61 -45.82 -33.91
N ASP A 221 10.90 -46.94 -34.03
CA ASP A 221 11.37 -48.33 -33.93
C ASP A 221 11.11 -49.16 -32.65
N GLY A 222 10.55 -50.36 -32.88
CA GLY A 222 10.93 -51.58 -32.15
C GLY A 222 9.99 -52.19 -31.10
N GLY A 223 9.02 -53.01 -31.53
CA GLY A 223 8.96 -54.41 -31.06
C GLY A 223 8.20 -54.79 -29.78
N GLU A 224 7.03 -55.41 -30.00
CA GLU A 224 6.52 -56.66 -29.40
C GLU A 224 6.61 -56.95 -27.89
N GLY A 225 5.45 -57.28 -27.31
CA GLY A 225 5.27 -58.65 -26.84
C GLY A 225 5.17 -58.90 -25.32
N ASN A 226 4.01 -59.47 -24.99
CA ASN A 226 3.79 -60.51 -23.97
C ASN A 226 3.40 -60.11 -22.54
N GLY A 227 2.26 -60.65 -22.13
CA GLY A 227 1.71 -60.48 -20.80
C GLY A 227 2.29 -61.43 -19.76
N LYS A 228 1.95 -61.15 -18.49
CA LYS A 228 1.68 -62.17 -17.48
C LYS A 228 0.89 -61.58 -16.33
N LYS A 229 -0.26 -62.21 -16.06
CA LYS A 229 -1.00 -62.12 -14.80
C LYS A 229 -0.11 -62.60 -13.66
N GLN A 230 -0.12 -61.91 -12.52
CA GLN A 230 -0.13 -62.62 -11.23
C GLN A 230 -0.87 -61.81 -10.17
N LYS A 231 -1.50 -62.55 -9.28
CA LYS A 231 -2.63 -62.22 -8.41
C LYS A 231 -2.16 -62.38 -6.96
N MET A 232 -2.87 -61.72 -6.04
CA MET A 232 -3.03 -62.05 -4.61
C MET A 232 -1.89 -61.69 -3.64
N SER A 233 -2.14 -61.35 -2.37
CA SER A 233 -3.37 -61.08 -1.61
C SER A 233 -2.99 -60.32 -0.34
N ALA A 234 -3.97 -59.60 0.21
CA ALA A 234 -3.95 -59.10 1.58
C ALA A 234 -3.99 -60.23 2.62
N ALA A 235 -3.41 -59.94 3.79
CA ALA A 235 -3.85 -60.38 5.11
C ALA A 235 -3.73 -59.16 6.04
#